data_AF-A0A2M8RF05-F1
#
_entry.id   AF-A0A2M8RF05-F1
#
_cell.length_a   1.000
_cell.length_b   1.000
_cell.length_c   1.000
_cell.angle_alpha   90.00
_cell.angle_beta   90.00
_cell.angle_gamma   90.00
#
_symmetry.space_group_name_H-M   'P 1'
#
loop_
_entity.id
_entity.type
_entity.pdbx_description
1 polymer ?
#
loop_
_entity_poly.entity_id
_entity_poly.type
_entity_poly.pdbx_seq_one_letter_code
_entity_poly.pdbx_strand_id
1 'polypeptide(L)' 'MIARLRLLRAIDGLQDPAAREASPFLLLVAVVLALLLAILEVDLNSAELQSLGLMGNAFSADPVFKSP' A
#
# COMPACT_ATOMS: atom_id res chain seq x y z
N MET A 1 25.34 14.01 27.14
CA MET A 1 24.96 13.54 25.79
C MET A 1 24.94 12.02 25.64
N ILE A 2 25.93 11.29 26.19
CA ILE A 2 26.07 9.82 26.09
C ILE A 2 24.92 9.05 26.77
N ALA A 3 24.32 9.57 27.84
CA ALA A 3 23.20 8.91 28.53
C ALA A 3 21.93 8.76 27.66
N ARG A 4 21.64 9.73 26.79
CA ARG A 4 20.49 9.66 25.88
C ARG A 4 20.68 8.61 24.79
N LEU A 5 21.91 8.45 24.30
CA LEU A 5 22.27 7.41 23.34
C LEU A 5 22.14 6.00 23.95
N ARG A 6 22.44 5.85 25.25
CA ARG A 6 22.25 4.58 25.96
C ARG A 6 20.77 4.26 26.21
N LEU A 7 19.95 5.28 26.49
CA LEU A 7 18.52 5.09 26.67
C LEU A 7 17.84 4.68 25.35
N LEU A 8 18.18 5.34 24.23
CA LEU A 8 17.69 4.95 22.91
C LEU A 8 18.11 3.53 22.53
N ARG A 9 19.36 3.14 22.83
CA ARG A 9 19.84 1.77 22.62
C ARG A 9 19.18 0.74 23.53
N ALA A 10 18.79 1.11 24.74
CA ALA A 10 18.08 0.23 25.66
C ALA A 10 16.62 0.02 25.24
N ILE A 11 15.99 1.04 24.66
CA ILE A 11 14.64 0.93 24.06
C ILE A 11 14.69 0.07 22.79
N ASP A 12 15.72 0.23 21.96
CA ASP A 12 15.99 -0.58 20.77
C ASP A 12 16.30 -2.05 21.13
N GLY A 13 17.05 -2.27 22.22
CA GLY A 13 17.36 -3.61 22.75
C GLY A 13 16.22 -4.29 23.52
N LEU A 14 15.14 -3.56 23.84
CA LEU A 14 13.91 -4.13 24.41
C LEU A 14 12.98 -4.68 23.33
N GLN A 15 13.21 -4.34 22.06
CA GLN A 15 12.62 -5.10 20.96
C GLN A 15 13.25 -6.48 20.96
N ASP A 16 12.45 -7.46 21.35
CA ASP A 16 12.79 -8.88 21.33
C ASP A 16 13.52 -9.19 20.00
N PRO A 17 14.69 -9.84 20.00
CA PRO A 17 15.31 -10.28 18.76
C PRO A 17 14.38 -11.18 17.92
N ALA A 18 13.34 -11.78 18.52
CA ALA A 18 12.26 -12.46 17.81
C ALA A 18 11.27 -11.51 17.10
N ALA A 19 11.13 -10.26 17.54
CA ALA A 19 10.37 -9.22 16.84
C ALA A 19 11.15 -8.62 15.64
N ARG A 20 12.46 -8.82 15.59
CA ARG A 20 13.32 -8.37 14.48
C ARG A 20 13.12 -9.21 13.22
N GLU A 21 12.73 -10.47 13.38
CA GLU A 21 12.30 -11.35 12.31
C GLU A 21 10.78 -11.25 12.19
N ALA A 22 10.28 -10.23 11.48
CA ALA A 22 8.86 -10.20 11.13
C ALA A 22 8.51 -11.53 10.47
N SER A 23 7.56 -12.27 11.06
CA SER A 23 7.13 -13.56 10.50
C SER A 23 6.86 -13.37 9.00
N PRO A 24 7.46 -14.16 8.10
CA PRO A 24 7.26 -14.02 6.66
C PRO A 24 5.77 -14.04 6.28
N PHE A 25 4.94 -14.73 7.08
CA PHE A 25 3.50 -14.71 6.94
C PHE A 25 2.87 -13.35 7.29
N LEU A 26 3.34 -12.68 8.34
CA LEU A 26 2.88 -11.36 8.72
C LEU A 26 3.23 -10.31 7.65
N LEU A 27 4.42 -10.44 7.03
CA LEU A 27 4.81 -9.61 5.89
C LEU A 27 3.88 -9.84 4.70
N LEU A 28 3.58 -11.10 4.37
CA LEU A 28 2.62 -11.42 3.31
C LEU A 28 1.24 -10.81 3.61
N VAL A 29 0.75 -10.96 4.84
CA VAL A 29 -0.53 -10.38 5.27
C VAL A 29 -0.50 -8.86 5.15
N ALA A 30 0.57 -8.20 5.60
CA ALA A 30 0.70 -6.75 5.48
C ALA A 30 0.70 -6.28 4.02
N VAL A 31 1.38 -7.00 3.12
CA VAL A 31 1.38 -6.70 1.68
C VAL A 31 -0.02 -6.88 1.08
N VAL A 32 -0.72 -7.96 1.42
CA VAL A 32 -2.09 -8.20 0.95
C VAL A 32 -3.04 -7.10 1.45
N LEU A 33 -2.96 -6.74 2.73
CA LEU A 33 -3.78 -5.68 3.30
C LEU A 33 -3.49 -4.31 2.66
N ALA A 34 -2.21 -3.99 2.44
CA ALA A 34 -1.81 -2.76 1.75
C ALA A 34 -2.34 -2.72 0.31
N LEU A 35 -2.29 -3.86 -0.40
CA LEU A 35 -2.84 -3.98 -1.74
C LEU A 35 -4.36 -3.78 -1.75
N LEU A 36 -5.08 -4.41 -0.82
CA LEU A 36 -6.53 -4.26 -0.71
C LEU A 36 -6.93 -2.82 -0.37
N LEU A 37 -6.18 -2.15 0.51
CA LEU A 37 -6.39 -0.73 0.82
C LEU A 37 -6.16 0.15 -0.41
N ALA A 38 -5.10 -0.09 -1.17
CA ALA A 38 -4.84 0.66 -2.40
C ALA A 38 -5.97 0.48 -3.42
N ILE A 39 -6.50 -0.74 -3.58
CA ILE A 39 -7.66 -1.00 -4.45
C ILE A 39 -8.90 -0.25 -3.96
N LEU A 40 -9.16 -0.27 -2.65
CA LEU A 40 -10.28 0.45 -2.06
C LEU A 40 -10.17 1.97 -2.27
N GLU A 41 -8.98 2.54 -2.09
CA GLU A 41 -8.74 3.96 -2.31
C GLU A 41 -8.94 4.36 -3.78
N VAL A 42 -8.47 3.53 -4.72
CA VAL A 42 -8.73 3.71 -6.16
C VAL A 42 -10.21 3.64 -6.50
N ASP A 43 -10.97 2.73 -5.86
CA ASP A 43 -12.42 2.61 -6.06
C ASP A 43 -13.17 3.85 -5.53
N LEU A 44 -12.82 4.31 -4.32
CA LEU A 44 -13.41 5.51 -3.71
C LEU A 44 -13.12 6.79 -4.51
N ASN A 45 -11.91 6.92 -5.05
CA ASN A 45 -11.48 8.07 -5.84
C ASN A 45 -11.66 7.86 -7.35
N SER A 46 -12.38 6.82 -7.77
CA SER A 46 -12.52 6.42 -9.17
C SER A 46 -13.01 7.55 -10.08
N ALA A 47 -13.99 8.34 -9.64
CA ALA A 47 -14.49 9.49 -10.40
C ALA A 47 -13.43 10.59 -10.61
N GLU A 48 -12.63 10.88 -9.58
CA GLU A 48 -11.56 11.87 -9.66
C GLU A 48 -10.43 11.36 -10.56
N LEU A 49 -10.00 10.11 -10.37
CA LEU A 49 -9.02 9.44 -11.22
C LEU A 49 -9.47 9.38 -12.68
N GLN A 50 -10.77 9.20 -12.92
CA GLN A 50 -11.35 9.24 -14.26
C GLN A 50 -11.31 10.65 -14.85
N SER A 51 -11.61 11.70 -14.06
CA SER A 51 -11.51 13.09 -14.53
C SER A 51 -10.07 13.51 -14.84
N LEU A 52 -9.09 12.91 -14.17
CA LEU A 52 -7.65 13.07 -14.43
C LEU A 52 -7.16 12.21 -15.61
N GLY A 53 -8.02 11.38 -16.21
CA GLY A 53 -7.64 10.47 -17.29
C GLY A 53 -6.75 9.30 -16.86
N LEU A 54 -6.63 9.06 -15.55
CA LEU A 54 -5.83 7.99 -14.95
C LEU A 54 -6.59 6.66 -14.85
N MET A 55 -7.93 6.72 -14.94
CA MET A 55 -8.76 5.55 -15.18
C MET A 55 -9.11 5.45 -16.66
N GLY A 56 -8.70 4.35 -17.28
CA GLY A 56 -9.14 4.01 -18.62
C GLY A 56 -10.61 3.61 -18.61
N ASN A 57 -11.37 4.13 -19.57
CA ASN A 57 -12.69 3.64 -19.94
C ASN A 57 -12.52 2.28 -20.65
N ALA A 58 -12.14 1.26 -19.89
CA ALA A 58 -11.82 -0.10 -20.36
C ALA A 58 -12.95 -0.79 -21.15
N PHE A 59 -14.16 -0.22 -21.15
CA PHE A 59 -15.32 -0.70 -21.91
C PHE A 59 -15.86 0.28 -22.97
N SER A 60 -15.27 1.47 -23.11
CA SER A 60 -15.62 2.36 -24.21
C SER A 60 -14.70 2.07 -25.39
N ALA A 61 -14.81 0.87 -25.96
CA ALA A 61 -14.40 0.67 -27.35
C ALA A 61 -15.11 1.77 -28.16
N ASP A 62 -14.31 2.69 -28.72
CA ASP A 62 -14.80 3.83 -29.49
C ASP A 62 -15.84 3.30 -30.50
N PRO A 63 -17.08 3.82 -30.49
CA PRO A 63 -18.14 3.33 -31.38
C PRO A 63 -17.75 3.41 -32.86
N VAL A 64 -16.70 4.17 -33.22
CA VAL A 64 -16.12 4.16 -34.57
C VAL A 64 -15.61 2.77 -34.99
N PHE A 65 -15.21 1.92 -34.05
CA PHE A 65 -14.83 0.52 -34.30
C PHE A 65 -16.01 -0.46 -34.16
N LYS A 66 -17.21 0.03 -33.85
CA LYS A 66 -18.42 -0.79 -33.69
C LYS A 66 -19.28 -0.95 -34.94
N SER A 67 -19.02 -0.27 -36.08
CA SER A 67 -19.54 -0.62 -37.42
C SER A 67 -19.30 0.46 -38.50
N PRO A 68 -19.47 0.09 -39.79
CA PRO A 68 -20.66 0.49 -40.55
C PRO A 68 -21.74 -0.59 -40.65
#